data_AF-A0A1V4VJE9-F1
#
_entry.id   AF-A0A1V4VJE9-F1
#
_cell.length_a   1.000
_cell.length_b   1.000
_cell.length_c   1.000
_cell.angle_alpha   90.00
_cell.angle_beta   90.00
_cell.angle_gamma   90.00
#
_symmetry.space_group_name_H-M   'P 1'
#
loop_
_entity.id
_entity.type
_entity.pdbx_description
1 polymer ?
#
loop_
_entity_poly.entity_id
_entity_poly.type
_entity_poly.pdbx_seq_one_letter_code
_entity_poly.pdbx_strand_id
1 'polypeptide(L)'
;MSKKIPEFKTEEEARFWDEHDSTEFITDLEPVDIKVSPELENEILNKRELKKPITLRLEPYQIEAVKKIAVKRGLPYQTLIRMWINEKIKNDA
;
A
#
# COMPACT_ATOMS: atom_id res chain seq x y z
N MET A 1 24.29 -21.50 6.08
CA MET A 1 23.86 -22.90 6.21
C MET A 1 22.42 -22.85 6.65
N SER A 2 21.50 -23.43 5.88
CA SER A 2 20.11 -23.47 6.31
C SER A 2 19.92 -24.58 7.35
N LYS A 3 19.17 -24.27 8.41
CA LYS A 3 18.89 -25.22 9.48
C LYS A 3 17.66 -26.08 9.11
N LYS A 4 17.61 -27.29 9.66
CA LYS A 4 16.46 -28.19 9.53
C LYS A 4 15.52 -28.00 10.72
N ILE A 5 14.23 -28.08 10.46
CA ILE A 5 13.17 -28.00 11.46
C ILE A 5 13.15 -29.33 12.24
N PRO A 6 13.29 -29.31 13.58
CA PRO A 6 13.20 -30.51 14.40
C PRO A 6 11.83 -31.20 14.33
N GLU A 7 11.76 -32.51 14.58
CA GLU A 7 10.48 -33.21 14.77
C GLU A 7 9.91 -32.89 16.16
N PHE A 8 8.83 -32.11 16.21
CA PHE A 8 8.16 -31.77 17.46
C PHE A 8 7.09 -32.80 17.82
N LYS A 9 7.00 -33.15 19.11
CA LYS A 9 5.98 -34.11 19.59
C LYS A 9 4.77 -33.43 20.21
N THR A 10 4.90 -32.22 20.77
CA THR A 10 3.79 -31.40 21.29
C THR A 10 4.25 -29.93 21.52
N GLU A 11 4.08 -29.36 22.71
CA GLU A 11 4.25 -27.93 23.04
C GLU A 11 5.67 -27.35 22.91
N GLU A 12 6.67 -28.18 22.63
CA GLU A 12 8.05 -27.75 22.39
C GLU A 12 8.17 -26.88 21.13
N GLU A 13 7.27 -27.07 20.15
CA GLU A 13 7.25 -26.30 18.91
C GLU A 13 7.01 -24.80 19.14
N ALA A 14 6.04 -24.45 19.98
CA ALA A 14 5.70 -23.05 20.24
C ALA A 14 6.89 -22.31 20.87
N ARG A 15 7.52 -22.91 21.88
CA ARG A 15 8.71 -22.34 22.54
C ARG A 15 9.89 -22.24 21.59
N PHE A 16 10.07 -23.21 20.70
CA PHE A 16 11.12 -23.17 19.69
C PHE A 16 10.95 -21.96 18.76
N TRP A 17 9.74 -21.72 18.25
CA TRP A 17 9.47 -20.57 17.37
C TRP A 17 9.44 -19.22 18.08
N ASP A 18 9.19 -19.18 19.39
CA ASP A 18 9.35 -17.96 20.19
C ASP A 18 10.82 -17.51 20.29
N GLU A 19 11.76 -18.46 20.22
CA GLU A 19 13.19 -18.20 20.40
C GLU A 19 14.00 -18.19 19.10
N HIS A 20 13.44 -18.67 17.98
CA HIS A 20 14.16 -18.84 16.71
C HIS A 20 13.54 -18.05 15.57
N ASP A 21 14.38 -17.38 14.78
CA ASP A 21 13.95 -16.70 13.56
C ASP A 21 13.58 -17.72 12.46
N SER A 22 12.36 -17.62 11.95
CA SER A 22 11.83 -18.51 10.91
C SER A 22 12.58 -18.43 9.58
N THR A 23 13.29 -17.32 9.34
CA THR A 23 14.11 -17.15 8.14
C THR A 23 15.31 -18.11 8.09
N GLU A 24 15.75 -18.65 9.22
CA GLU A 24 16.86 -19.61 9.30
C GLU A 24 16.50 -21.00 8.72
N PHE A 25 15.21 -21.28 8.56
CA PHE A 25 14.66 -22.57 8.14
C PHE A 25 14.00 -22.52 6.75
N ILE A 26 14.15 -21.42 5.99
CA ILE A 26 13.48 -21.18 4.70
C ILE A 26 13.63 -22.33 3.70
N THR A 27 14.76 -23.03 3.67
CA THR A 27 14.97 -24.12 2.70
C THR A 27 14.29 -25.42 3.10
N ASP A 28 13.88 -25.55 4.36
CA ASP A 28 13.19 -26.71 4.91
C ASP A 28 11.66 -26.51 4.95
N LEU A 29 11.20 -25.27 4.74
CA LEU A 29 9.79 -24.93 4.57
C LEU A 29 9.31 -25.27 3.16
N GLU A 30 8.08 -25.77 3.05
CA GLU A 30 7.42 -26.00 1.77
C GLU A 30 6.84 -24.69 1.22
N PRO A 31 7.12 -24.34 -0.06
CA PRO A 31 6.52 -23.17 -0.68
C PRO A 31 5.01 -23.41 -0.86
N VAL A 32 4.21 -22.51 -0.29
CA VAL A 32 2.76 -22.50 -0.48
C VAL A 32 2.39 -21.44 -1.49
N ASP A 33 1.62 -21.82 -2.50
CA ASP A 33 0.97 -20.86 -3.39
C ASP A 33 -0.09 -20.08 -2.60
N ILE A 34 0.23 -18.83 -2.28
CA ILE A 34 -0.71 -17.91 -1.63
C ILE A 34 -1.82 -17.58 -2.65
N LYS A 35 -2.92 -18.31 -2.57
CA LYS A 35 -4.15 -17.95 -3.28
C LYS A 35 -4.85 -16.86 -2.47
N VAL A 36 -4.70 -15.64 -2.93
CA VAL A 36 -5.52 -14.51 -2.46
C VAL A 36 -6.98 -14.87 -2.75
N SER A 37 -7.90 -14.59 -1.82
CA SER A 37 -9.31 -14.86 -2.07
C SER A 37 -9.76 -14.08 -3.31
N PRO A 38 -10.65 -14.63 -4.16
CA PRO A 38 -11.15 -13.91 -5.32
C PRO A 38 -11.74 -12.53 -4.94
N GLU A 39 -12.31 -12.41 -3.74
CA GLU A 39 -12.82 -11.16 -3.19
C GLU A 39 -11.72 -10.13 -2.93
N LEU A 40 -10.61 -10.55 -2.29
CA LEU A 40 -9.49 -9.66 -1.99
C LEU A 40 -8.71 -9.31 -3.27
N GLU A 41 -8.60 -10.25 -4.20
CA GLU A 41 -8.02 -10.02 -5.52
C GLU A 41 -8.85 -8.99 -6.30
N ASN A 42 -10.18 -9.14 -6.33
CA ASN A 42 -11.09 -8.16 -6.93
C ASN A 42 -11.01 -6.81 -6.20
N GLU A 43 -10.94 -6.77 -4.87
CA GLU A 43 -10.84 -5.50 -4.13
C GLU A 43 -9.51 -4.77 -4.45
N ILE A 44 -8.41 -5.50 -4.55
CA ILE A 44 -7.08 -4.95 -4.90
C ILE A 44 -7.04 -4.50 -6.36
N LEU A 45 -7.57 -5.31 -7.28
CA LEU A 45 -7.56 -5.02 -8.72
C LEU A 45 -8.56 -3.91 -9.11
N ASN A 46 -9.77 -3.91 -8.54
CA ASN A 46 -10.81 -2.92 -8.85
C ASN A 46 -10.50 -1.54 -8.23
N LYS A 47 -9.78 -1.47 -7.10
CA LYS A 47 -9.28 -0.19 -6.57
C LYS A 47 -8.15 0.41 -7.40
N ARG A 48 -7.58 -0.37 -8.32
CA ARG A 48 -6.47 0.05 -9.18
C ARG A 48 -6.96 0.65 -10.50
N GLU A 49 -8.13 1.29 -10.53
CA GLU A 49 -8.45 2.17 -11.64
C GLU A 49 -7.37 3.25 -11.74
N LEU A 50 -6.62 3.23 -12.85
CA LEU A 50 -5.62 4.23 -13.11
C LEU A 50 -6.28 5.61 -13.20
N LYS A 51 -5.65 6.60 -12.56
CA LYS A 51 -6.13 7.98 -12.60
C LYS A 51 -6.19 8.45 -14.04
N LYS A 52 -7.35 8.93 -14.48
CA LYS A 52 -7.53 9.49 -15.82
C LYS A 52 -6.99 10.93 -15.85
N PRO A 53 -6.14 11.30 -16.80
CA PRO A 53 -5.69 12.68 -16.94
C PRO A 53 -6.84 13.57 -17.41
N ILE A 54 -6.86 14.82 -16.94
CA ILE A 54 -7.76 15.86 -17.42
C ILE A 54 -6.94 17.09 -17.83
N THR A 55 -7.37 17.76 -18.91
CA THR A 55 -6.82 19.05 -19.30
C THR A 55 -7.72 20.15 -18.77
N LEU A 56 -7.18 21.00 -17.90
CA LEU A 56 -7.90 22.13 -17.31
C LEU A 56 -7.20 23.43 -17.71
N ARG A 57 -7.96 24.40 -18.22
CA ARG A 57 -7.46 25.76 -18.45
C ARG A 57 -7.64 26.57 -17.17
N LEU A 58 -6.54 27.17 -16.71
CA LEU A 58 -6.49 28.03 -15.55
C LEU A 58 -5.74 29.31 -15.94
N GLU A 59 -6.09 30.41 -15.29
CA GLU A 59 -5.35 31.65 -15.44
C GLU A 59 -3.93 31.48 -14.88
N PRO A 60 -2.92 32.15 -15.47
CA PRO A 60 -1.53 32.04 -15.01
C PRO A 60 -1.36 32.30 -13.51
N TYR A 61 -2.05 33.32 -12.97
CA TYR A 61 -1.99 33.67 -11.56
C TYR A 61 -2.55 32.57 -10.64
N GLN A 62 -3.54 31.81 -11.11
CA GLN A 62 -4.12 30.70 -10.34
C GLN A 62 -3.10 29.57 -10.21
N ILE A 63 -2.42 29.22 -11.31
CA ILE A 63 -1.38 28.19 -11.32
C ILE A 63 -0.25 28.56 -10.35
N GLU A 64 0.20 29.82 -10.37
CA GLU A 64 1.23 30.30 -9.46
C GLU A 64 0.78 30.30 -7.99
N ALA A 65 -0.44 30.75 -7.72
CA ALA A 65 -1.00 30.75 -6.38
C ALA A 65 -1.05 29.33 -5.78
N VAL A 66 -1.54 28.35 -6.55
CA VAL A 66 -1.60 26.95 -6.10
C VAL A 66 -0.20 26.39 -5.84
N LYS A 67 0.78 26.66 -6.73
CA LYS A 67 2.17 26.22 -6.52
C LYS A 67 2.75 26.79 -5.22
N LYS A 68 2.53 28.07 -4.94
CA LYS A 68 3.00 28.70 -3.68
C LYS A 68 2.37 28.06 -2.44
N ILE A 69 1.07 27.77 -2.49
CA ILE A 69 0.36 27.12 -1.37
C ILE A 69 0.87 25.68 -1.18
N ALA A 70 1.10 24.95 -2.27
CA ALA A 70 1.55 23.56 -2.21
C ALA A 70 2.95 23.45 -1.59
N VAL A 71 3.88 24.34 -1.98
CA VAL A 71 5.22 24.42 -1.38
C VAL A 71 5.14 24.67 0.13
N LYS A 72 4.32 25.64 0.56
CA LYS A 72 4.11 25.92 2.00
C LYS A 72 3.57 24.72 2.77
N ARG A 73 2.82 23.84 2.12
CA ARG A 73 2.25 22.61 2.70
C ARG A 73 3.14 21.37 2.52
N GLY A 74 4.28 21.49 1.85
CA GLY A 74 5.16 20.35 1.55
C GLY A 74 4.54 19.33 0.58
N LEU A 75 3.62 19.76 -0.29
CA LEU A 75 2.89 18.89 -1.22
C LEU A 75 3.15 19.27 -2.68
N PRO A 76 3.12 18.30 -3.61
CA PRO A 76 3.03 18.61 -5.04
C PRO A 76 1.73 19.36 -5.36
N TYR A 77 1.80 20.39 -6.22
CA TYR A 77 0.62 21.21 -6.56
C TYR A 77 -0.53 20.39 -7.16
N GLN A 78 -0.23 19.34 -7.94
CA GLN A 78 -1.24 18.43 -8.50
C GLN A 78 -1.97 17.63 -7.40
N THR A 79 -1.25 17.24 -6.35
CA THR A 79 -1.84 16.58 -5.18
C THR A 79 -2.77 17.53 -4.44
N LEU A 80 -2.33 18.79 -4.24
CA LEU A 80 -3.15 19.80 -3.59
C LEU A 80 -4.45 20.08 -4.36
N ILE A 81 -4.38 20.25 -5.68
CA ILE A 81 -5.56 20.44 -6.54
C ILE A 81 -6.53 19.27 -6.37
N ARG A 82 -6.02 18.03 -6.39
CA ARG A 82 -6.85 16.84 -6.20
C ARG A 82 -7.54 16.81 -4.84
N MET A 83 -6.82 17.17 -3.77
CA MET A 83 -7.40 17.23 -2.43
C MET A 83 -8.57 18.21 -2.37
N TRP A 84 -8.43 19.40 -2.94
CA TRP A 84 -9.52 20.38 -2.98
C TRP A 84 -10.71 19.93 -3.82
N ILE A 85 -10.47 19.27 -4.97
CA ILE A 85 -11.56 18.68 -5.77
C ILE A 85 -12.32 17.64 -4.94
N ASN A 86 -11.62 16.74 -4.27
CA ASN A 86 -12.24 15.71 -3.43
C ASN A 86 -13.01 16.30 -2.24
N GLU A 87 -12.45 17.32 -1.60
CA GLU A 87 -13.10 18.06 -0.51
C GLU A 87 -14.41 18.68 -0.99
N LYS A 88 -14.40 19.33 -2.16
CA LYS A 88 -15.61 19.95 -2.71
C LYS A 88 -16.67 18.91 -3.12
N ILE A 89 -16.26 17.80 -3.75
CA ILE A 89 -17.17 16.69 -4.07
C ILE A 89 -17.82 16.14 -2.80
N LYS A 90 -17.04 15.91 -1.74
CA LYS A 90 -17.54 15.37 -0.47
C LYS A 90 -18.52 16.33 0.23
N ASN A 91 -18.32 17.64 0.09
CA ASN A 91 -19.20 18.63 0.70
C ASN A 91 -20.51 18.83 -0.08
N ASP A 92 -20.54 18.50 -1.38
CA ASP A 92 -21.73 18.65 -2.25
C ASP A 92 -22.49 17.33 -2.47
N ALA A 93 -21.98 16.20 -1.95
CA ALA A 93 -22.60 14.88 -1.97
C ALA A 93 -23.35 14.61 -0.65
#